data_AF-A0A0P1IEJ4-F1
#
_entry.id   AF-A0A0P1IEJ4-F1
#
_cell.length_a   1.000
_cell.length_b   1.000
_cell.length_c   1.000
_cell.angle_alpha   90.00
_cell.angle_beta   90.00
_cell.angle_gamma   90.00
#
_symmetry.space_group_name_H-M   'P 1'
#
loop_
_entity.id
_entity.type
_entity.pdbx_description
1 polymer ?
#
loop_
_entity_poly.entity_id
_entity_poly.type
_entity_poly.pdbx_seq_one_letter_code
_entity_poly.pdbx_strand_id
1 'polypeptide(L)' 'MQDTQYLIRLTDAIKRYGLSRSTFDKAHNEGHIRKRKLARAVFVDTREIEAWINGESKSA' A
#
# COMPACT_ATOMS: atom_id res chain seq x y z
N MET A 1 13.15 -1.47 -15.47
CA MET A 1 12.73 -0.09 -15.14
C MET A 1 11.87 -0.20 -13.88
N GLN A 2 12.26 0.42 -12.77
CA GLN A 2 11.43 0.39 -11.55
C GLN A 2 10.22 1.29 -11.78
N ASP A 3 9.07 0.66 -12.04
CA ASP A 3 7.81 1.31 -12.35
C ASP A 3 7.28 2.07 -11.11
N THR A 4 7.79 3.29 -10.95
CA THR A 4 7.43 4.21 -9.84
C THR A 4 6.02 4.77 -10.06
N GLN A 5 5.41 4.50 -11.22
CA GLN A 5 4.09 4.98 -11.62
C GLN A 5 2.97 4.52 -10.67
N TYR A 6 3.15 3.39 -9.98
CA TYR A 6 2.16 2.83 -9.06
C TYR A 6 2.43 3.17 -7.58
N LEU A 7 3.52 3.90 -7.29
CA LEU A 7 3.83 4.32 -5.92
C LEU A 7 3.13 5.64 -5.60
N ILE A 8 2.19 5.59 -4.65
CA ILE A 8 1.51 6.78 -4.13
C ILE A 8 1.84 6.98 -2.66
N ARG A 9 1.72 8.21 -2.15
CA ARG A 9 1.87 8.46 -0.71
C ARG A 9 0.76 7.73 0.04
N LEU A 10 1.09 7.24 1.24
CA LEU A 10 0.11 6.61 2.13
C LEU A 10 -1.07 7.54 2.44
N THR A 11 -0.83 8.85 2.55
CA THR A 11 -1.90 9.85 2.75
C THR A 11 -2.87 9.91 1.57
N ASP A 12 -2.38 9.70 0.35
CA ASP A 12 -3.22 9.71 -0.85
C ASP A 12 -3.95 8.38 -0.99
N ALA A 13 -3.31 7.27 -0.62
CA ALA A 13 -3.97 5.96 -0.54
C ALA A 13 -5.14 5.96 0.46
N ILE A 14 -4.96 6.56 1.65
CA ILE A 14 -6.02 6.73 2.64
C ILE A 14 -7.25 7.44 2.05
N LYS A 15 -7.02 8.54 1.33
CA LYS A 15 -8.11 9.27 0.66
C LYS A 15 -8.75 8.46 -0.47
N ARG A 16 -7.94 7.81 -1.30
CA ARG A 16 -8.39 7.09 -2.50
C ARG A 16 -9.20 5.84 -2.17
N TYR A 17 -8.75 5.04 -1.20
CA TYR A 17 -9.40 3.78 -0.85
C TYR A 17 -10.36 3.92 0.35
N GLY A 18 -10.42 5.09 0.99
CA GLY A 18 -11.28 5.31 2.16
C GLY A 18 -10.91 4.49 3.39
N LEU A 19 -9.69 3.93 3.42
CA LEU A 19 -9.21 3.05 4.49
C LEU A 19 -8.36 3.83 5.50
N SER A 20 -8.47 3.44 6.77
CA SER A 20 -7.69 4.04 7.85
C SER A 20 -6.19 3.71 7.72
N ARG A 21 -5.33 4.55 8.32
CA ARG A 21 -3.89 4.28 8.39
C ARG A 21 -3.59 2.92 9.07
N SER A 22 -4.30 2.62 10.16
CA SER A 22 -4.18 1.35 10.88
C SER A 22 -4.54 0.14 10.02
N THR A 23 -5.51 0.30 9.11
CA THR A 23 -5.86 -0.74 8.14
C THR A 23 -4.69 -1.03 7.19
N PHE A 24 -4.03 0.01 6.66
CA PHE A 24 -2.81 -0.18 5.88
C PHE A 24 -1.64 -0.72 6.70
N ASP A 25 -1.51 -0.33 7.99
CA ASP A 25 -0.48 -0.89 8.88
C ASP A 25 -0.70 -2.39 9.11
N LYS A 26 -1.95 -2.81 9.33
CA LYS A 26 -2.32 -4.22 9.43
C LYS A 26 -2.00 -4.98 8.14
N ALA A 27 -2.44 -4.48 6.99
CA ALA A 27 -2.15 -5.10 5.69
C ALA A 27 -0.64 -5.24 5.43
N HIS A 28 0.16 -4.28 5.88
CA HIS A 28 1.61 -4.37 5.78
C HIS A 28 2.21 -5.43 6.70
N ASN A 29 1.77 -5.47 7.96
CA ASN A 29 2.22 -6.46 8.94
C ASN A 29 1.84 -7.89 8.55
N GLU A 30 0.71 -8.06 7.86
CA GLU A 30 0.23 -9.33 7.31
C GLU A 30 0.87 -9.67 5.95
N GLY A 31 1.79 -8.84 5.45
CA GLY A 31 2.56 -9.11 4.23
C GLY A 31 1.81 -8.85 2.91
N HIS A 32 0.58 -8.34 2.97
CA HIS A 32 -0.22 -8.08 1.77
C HIS A 32 0.28 -6.90 0.93
N ILE A 33 0.86 -5.89 1.58
CA ILE A 33 1.38 -4.69 0.90
C ILE A 33 2.74 -4.28 1.44
N ARG A 34 3.54 -3.59 0.62
CA ARG A 34 4.83 -3.04 1.04
C ARG A 34 4.76 -1.55 1.25
N LYS A 35 5.29 -1.11 2.39
CA LYS A 35 5.50 0.30 2.70
C LYS A 35 6.95 0.67 2.41
N ARG A 36 7.15 1.72 1.62
CA ARG A 36 8.47 2.28 1.32
C ARG A 36 8.56 3.67 1.94
N LYS A 37 9.54 3.87 2.83
CA LYS A 37 9.84 5.20 3.37
C LYS A 37 10.82 5.89 2.43
N LEU A 38 10.40 7.00 1.82
CA LEU A 38 11.26 7.85 0.99
C LEU A 38 11.31 9.24 1.62
N ALA A 39 12.49 9.62 2.10
CA ALA A 39 12.72 10.80 2.93
C ALA A 39 11.76 10.85 4.13
N ARG A 40 10.84 11.82 4.15
CA ARG A 40 9.87 12.04 5.24
C ARG A 40 8.49 11.44 4.97
N ALA A 41 8.26 10.84 3.80
CA ALA A 41 6.96 10.31 3.40
C ALA A 41 6.98 8.78 3.27
N VAL A 42 5.83 8.17 3.54
CA VAL A 42 5.59 6.73 3.33
C VAL A 42 4.82 6.56 2.03
N PHE A 43 5.25 5.64 1.20
CA PHE A 43 4.66 5.28 -0.08
C PHE A 43 4.24 3.81 -0.07
N VAL A 44 3.23 3.51 -0.89
CA VAL A 44 2.62 2.20 -1.06
C VAL A 44 2.36 1.95 -2.55
N ASP A 45 2.47 0.71 -3.01
CA ASP A 45 2.17 0.33 -4.39
C ASP A 45 0.66 0.07 -4.53
N THR A 46 -0.01 0.79 -5.43
CA THR A 46 -1.45 0.64 -5.64
C THR A 46 -1.85 -0.74 -6.11
N ARG A 47 -0.97 -1.45 -6.84
CA ARG A 47 -1.28 -2.80 -7.34
C ARG A 47 -1.30 -3.82 -6.22
N GLU A 48 -0.39 -3.69 -5.24
CA GLU A 48 -0.41 -4.53 -4.05
C GLU A 48 -1.67 -4.27 -3.23
N ILE A 49 -2.09 -3.00 -3.11
CA ILE A 49 -3.34 -2.63 -2.43
C ILE A 49 -4.56 -3.20 -3.17
N GLU A 50 -4.62 -3.07 -4.50
CA GLU A 50 -5.73 -3.59 -5.30
C GLU A 50 -5.80 -5.11 -5.25
N ALA A 51 -4.66 -5.80 -5.40
CA ALA A 51 -4.59 -7.25 -5.24
C ALA A 51 -5.03 -7.68 -3.83
N TRP A 52 -4.65 -6.93 -2.80
CA TRP A 52 -5.08 -7.19 -1.43
C TRP A 52 -6.59 -7.00 -1.22
N ILE A 53 -7.15 -5.88 -1.69
CA ILE A 53 -8.58 -5.60 -1.59
C ILE A 53 -9.41 -6.65 -2.36
N ASN A 54 -8.91 -7.10 -3.51
CA ASN A 54 -9.57 -8.13 -4.33
C ASN A 54 -9.42 -9.55 -3.77
N GLY A 55 -8.64 -9.75 -2.69
CA GLY A 55 -8.34 -11.08 -2.13
C GLY A 55 -7.35 -11.90 -2.96
N GLU A 56 -6.66 -11.27 -3.91
CA GLU A 56 -5.65 -11.87 -4.80
C GLU A 56 -4.23 -11.78 -4.21
N SER A 57 -4.04 -11.03 -3.12
CA SER A 57 -2.76 -10.98 -2.41
C SER A 57 -2.49 -12.32 -1.73
N LYS A 58 -1.35 -12.94 -2.05
CA LYS A 58 -0.83 -14.07 -1.26
C LYS A 58 -0.25 -13.52 0.03
N SER A 59 -0.88 -13.80 1.17
CA SER A 59 -0.23 -13.65 2.47
C SER A 59 1.03 -14.53 2.45
N ALA A 60 2.18 -13.92 2.77
CA ALA A 60 3.46 -14.61 2.86
C ALA A 60 3.68 -15.19 4.26
#